data_AF-A0A5S3VSA1-F1
#
_entry.id   AF-A0A5S3VSA1-F1
#
_cell.length_a   1.000
_cell.length_b   1.000
_cell.length_c   1.000
_cell.angle_alpha   90.00
_cell.angle_beta   90.00
_cell.angle_gamma   90.00
#
_symmetry.space_group_name_H-M   'P 1'
#
loop_
_entity.id
_entity.type
_entity.pdbx_description
1 polymer ?
#
loop_
_entity_poly.entity_id
_entity_poly.type
_entity_poly.pdbx_seq_one_letter_code
_entity_poly.pdbx_strand_id
1 'polypeptide(L)'
;FDAIRGFAIKLTRDAEYNLDDEIEEGLLDKMSKGLKQRLRSEPVRLVYDSALPGEMLKALRRRLGITRYDALIPGGRYRNFRDFLAFPNVGRRYLENRPLATIRSHTF
;
A
#
# COMPACT_ATOMS: atom_id res chain seq x y z
N PHE A 1 33.18 -9.53 1.14
CA PHE A 1 32.38 -8.30 0.93
C PHE A 1 33.00 -7.21 1.77
N ASP A 2 33.25 -6.04 1.20
CA ASP A 2 33.95 -4.94 1.90
C ASP A 2 32.98 -3.96 2.60
N ALA A 3 31.73 -3.89 2.16
CA ALA A 3 30.65 -3.16 2.84
C ALA A 3 29.27 -3.70 2.43
N ILE A 4 28.31 -3.67 3.36
CA ILE A 4 26.90 -4.04 3.13
C ILE A 4 26.03 -2.81 3.39
N ARG A 5 25.12 -2.51 2.48
CA ARG A 5 24.17 -1.40 2.59
C ARG A 5 22.74 -1.92 2.46
N GLY A 6 21.83 -1.41 3.28
CA GLY A 6 20.41 -1.75 3.26
C GLY A 6 19.56 -0.52 2.96
N PHE A 7 18.54 -0.70 2.15
CA PHE A 7 17.61 0.36 1.75
C PHE A 7 16.18 -0.16 1.83
N ALA A 8 15.27 0.67 2.32
CA ALA A 8 13.86 0.30 2.45
C ALA A 8 13.10 0.51 1.13
N ILE A 9 12.21 -0.43 0.81
CA ILE A 9 11.25 -0.31 -0.28
C ILE A 9 9.86 -0.73 0.22
N LYS A 10 8.81 -0.08 -0.27
CA LYS A 10 7.42 -0.48 -0.03
C LYS A 10 6.66 -0.51 -1.35
N LEU A 11 6.11 -1.68 -1.65
CA LEU A 11 5.21 -1.88 -2.78
C LEU A 11 3.77 -1.79 -2.28
N THR A 12 2.94 -1.01 -2.95
CA THR A 12 1.49 -1.05 -2.79
C THR A 12 0.88 -1.39 -4.14
N ARG A 13 0.02 -2.39 -4.16
CA ARG A 13 -0.88 -2.66 -5.29
C ARG A 13 -2.26 -2.19 -4.85
N ASP A 14 -2.96 -1.44 -5.68
CA ASP A 14 -4.30 -1.01 -5.34
C ASP A 14 -5.17 -2.25 -5.10
N ALA A 15 -6.02 -2.16 -4.07
CA ALA A 15 -6.99 -3.21 -3.76
C ALA A 15 -8.22 -2.92 -4.63
N GLU A 16 -8.63 -3.87 -5.45
CA GLU A 16 -9.88 -3.82 -6.21
C GLU A 16 -11.03 -3.36 -5.30
N TYR A 17 -11.74 -2.29 -5.70
CA TYR A 17 -13.08 -1.97 -5.19
C TYR A 17 -14.01 -1.85 -6.38
N ASN A 18 -14.49 -2.99 -6.89
CA ASN A 18 -15.64 -3.01 -7.78
C ASN A 18 -16.90 -3.03 -6.91
N LEU A 19 -17.48 -1.86 -6.65
CA LEU A 19 -18.88 -1.70 -6.24
C LEU A 19 -19.74 -1.35 -7.48
N ASP A 20 -19.47 -1.97 -8.63
CA ASP A 20 -20.18 -1.66 -9.88
C ASP A 20 -21.39 -2.59 -10.14
N ASP A 21 -21.79 -3.42 -9.18
CA ASP A 21 -22.91 -4.36 -9.33
C ASP A 21 -24.31 -3.76 -9.04
N GLU A 22 -24.49 -2.45 -9.22
CA GLU A 22 -25.82 -1.80 -9.26
C GLU A 22 -25.97 -0.81 -10.43
N ILE A 23 -25.54 -1.15 -11.65
CA ILE A 23 -26.07 -0.45 -12.84
C ILE A 23 -26.43 -1.47 -13.93
N GLU A 24 -27.72 -1.55 -14.22
CA GLU A 24 -28.30 -2.27 -15.36
C GLU A 24 -27.74 -1.72 -16.69
N GLU A 25 -26.60 -2.24 -17.15
CA GLU A 25 -26.06 -1.94 -18.49
C GLU A 25 -26.00 -3.17 -19.39
N GLY A 26 -26.34 -2.96 -20.67
CA GLY A 26 -26.46 -3.98 -21.70
C GLY A 26 -25.15 -4.68 -22.07
N LEU A 27 -25.28 -5.86 -22.68
CA LEU A 27 -24.19 -6.81 -22.97
C LEU A 27 -23.01 -6.21 -23.76
N LEU A 28 -23.26 -5.23 -24.62
CA LEU A 28 -22.25 -4.54 -25.45
C LEU A 28 -21.37 -3.57 -24.63
N ASP A 29 -21.92 -2.96 -23.59
CA ASP A 29 -21.19 -2.03 -22.72
C ASP A 29 -20.29 -2.79 -21.74
N LYS A 30 -20.78 -3.95 -21.25
CA LYS A 30 -20.00 -4.91 -20.45
C LYS A 30 -18.81 -5.47 -21.21
N MET A 31 -18.96 -5.77 -22.50
CA MET A 31 -17.84 -6.21 -23.34
C MET A 31 -16.81 -5.09 -23.59
N SER A 32 -17.26 -3.85 -23.76
CA SER A 32 -16.37 -2.70 -23.97
C SER A 32 -15.59 -2.29 -22.71
N LYS A 33 -16.24 -2.33 -21.54
CA LYS A 33 -15.58 -2.07 -20.24
C LYS A 33 -14.56 -3.18 -19.90
N GLY A 34 -14.93 -4.45 -20.14
CA GLY A 34 -14.04 -5.61 -19.89
C GLY A 34 -12.79 -5.66 -20.78
N LEU A 35 -12.83 -5.11 -22.01
CA LEU A 35 -11.64 -5.02 -22.88
C LEU A 35 -10.74 -3.83 -22.52
N LYS A 36 -11.30 -2.69 -22.12
CA LYS A 36 -10.54 -1.52 -21.64
C LYS A 36 -9.80 -1.82 -20.33
N GLN A 37 -10.43 -2.58 -19.43
CA GLN A 37 -9.82 -3.04 -18.19
C GLN A 37 -8.72 -4.09 -18.45
N ARG A 38 -8.79 -4.85 -19.55
CA ARG A 38 -7.79 -5.86 -19.98
C ARG A 38 -6.49 -5.31 -20.59
N LEU A 39 -6.36 -3.99 -20.76
CA LEU A 39 -5.06 -3.31 -20.91
C LEU A 39 -4.34 -3.04 -19.56
N ARG A 40 -4.89 -3.59 -18.46
CA ARG A 40 -4.25 -4.28 -17.32
C ARG A 40 -2.76 -3.98 -17.05
N SER A 41 -2.52 -3.01 -16.19
CA SER A 41 -1.78 -3.22 -14.93
C SER A 41 -2.33 -2.18 -13.96
N GLU A 42 -2.94 -2.61 -12.85
CA GLU A 42 -3.29 -1.66 -11.80
C GLU A 42 -2.00 -1.01 -11.31
N PRO A 43 -1.97 0.33 -11.15
CA PRO A 43 -0.75 1.05 -10.93
C PRO A 43 -0.11 0.56 -9.63
N VAL A 44 1.06 -0.02 -9.77
CA VAL A 44 1.88 -0.43 -8.64
C VAL A 44 2.59 0.82 -8.13
N ARG A 45 2.30 1.19 -6.89
CA ARG A 45 3.02 2.27 -6.22
C ARG A 45 4.25 1.70 -5.52
N LEU A 46 5.43 2.00 -6.06
CA LEU A 46 6.70 1.70 -5.42
C LEU A 46 7.22 2.96 -4.70
N VAL A 47 7.26 2.91 -3.38
CA VAL A 47 7.96 3.90 -2.56
C VAL A 47 9.34 3.35 -2.21
N TYR A 48 10.40 4.13 -2.44
CA TYR A 48 11.77 3.71 -2.19
C TYR A 48 12.55 4.76 -1.40
N ASP A 49 13.59 4.34 -0.68
CA ASP A 49 14.50 5.23 0.05
C ASP A 49 15.23 6.19 -0.92
N SER A 50 15.20 7.50 -0.65
CA SER A 50 15.86 8.51 -1.49
C SER A 50 17.39 8.34 -1.59
N ALA A 51 18.02 7.64 -0.65
CA ALA A 51 19.45 7.32 -0.70
C ALA A 51 19.78 6.11 -1.61
N LEU A 52 18.76 5.46 -2.18
CA LEU A 52 18.93 4.26 -3.02
C LEU A 52 19.66 4.60 -4.34
N PRO A 53 20.77 3.93 -4.68
CA PRO A 53 21.51 4.21 -5.91
C PRO A 53 20.67 4.00 -7.17
N GLY A 54 20.77 4.92 -8.14
CA GLY A 54 19.97 4.88 -9.37
C GLY A 54 20.06 3.58 -10.17
N GLU A 55 21.23 2.93 -10.18
CA GLU A 55 21.40 1.62 -10.84
C GLU A 55 20.60 0.51 -10.16
N MET A 56 20.48 0.55 -8.82
CA MET A 56 19.67 -0.39 -8.07
C MET A 56 18.17 -0.14 -8.32
N LEU A 57 17.77 1.14 -8.43
CA LEU A 57 16.39 1.50 -8.80
C LEU A 57 16.02 0.98 -10.18
N LYS A 58 16.92 1.13 -11.17
CA LYS A 58 16.74 0.58 -12.53
C LYS A 58 16.62 -0.94 -12.51
N ALA A 59 17.41 -1.62 -11.69
CA ALA A 59 17.33 -3.07 -11.52
C ALA A 59 15.99 -3.51 -10.90
N LEU A 60 15.54 -2.81 -9.85
CA LEU A 60 14.24 -3.05 -9.22
C LEU A 60 13.09 -2.80 -10.19
N ARG A 61 13.14 -1.69 -10.96
CA ARG A 61 12.11 -1.36 -11.96
C ARG A 61 11.95 -2.48 -13.00
N ARG A 62 13.06 -3.02 -13.50
CA ARG A 62 13.04 -4.14 -14.46
C ARG A 62 12.52 -5.43 -13.84
N ARG A 63 12.96 -5.78 -12.62
CA ARG A 63 12.58 -7.03 -11.96
C ARG A 63 11.14 -7.06 -11.46
N LEU A 64 10.63 -5.91 -11.03
CA LEU A 64 9.25 -5.77 -10.52
C LEU A 64 8.24 -5.48 -11.64
N GLY A 65 8.69 -5.40 -12.90
CA GLY A 65 7.81 -5.13 -14.05
C GLY A 65 7.17 -3.73 -14.02
N ILE A 66 7.80 -2.77 -13.34
CA ILE A 66 7.27 -1.43 -13.17
C ILE A 66 7.35 -0.69 -14.51
N THR A 67 6.17 -0.40 -15.05
CA THR A 67 5.93 0.27 -16.32
C THR A 67 5.92 1.78 -16.15
N ARG A 68 5.66 2.52 -17.24
CA ARG A 68 5.52 3.99 -17.20
C ARG A 68 4.24 4.44 -16.51
N TYR A 69 3.25 3.56 -16.39
CA TYR A 69 1.96 3.85 -15.77
C TYR A 69 2.01 3.70 -14.23
N ASP A 70 3.07 3.09 -13.72
CA ASP A 70 3.27 2.83 -12.30
C ASP A 70 3.95 4.02 -11.60
N ALA A 71 3.57 4.27 -10.35
CA ALA A 71 4.07 5.40 -9.58
C ALA A 71 5.35 5.03 -8.81
N LEU A 72 6.49 5.65 -9.16
CA LEU A 72 7.72 5.58 -8.38
C LEU A 72 7.88 6.83 -7.52
N ILE A 73 7.92 6.67 -6.20
CA ILE A 73 7.94 7.78 -5.25
C ILE A 73 9.20 7.68 -4.37
N PRO A 74 10.13 8.65 -4.42
CA PRO A 74 11.21 8.71 -3.45
C PRO A 74 10.64 9.11 -2.08
N GLY A 75 11.11 8.47 -1.02
CA GLY A 75 10.65 8.73 0.33
C GLY A 75 11.74 8.51 1.38
N GLY A 76 11.40 8.83 2.64
CA GLY A 76 12.29 8.59 3.75
C GLY A 76 12.51 7.10 4.04
N ARG A 77 13.56 6.81 4.81
CA ARG A 77 14.02 5.47 5.19
C ARG A 77 12.95 4.63 5.90
N TYR A 78 12.15 5.25 6.76
CA TYR A 78 11.10 4.55 7.50
C TYR A 78 9.77 4.71 6.79
N ARG A 79 9.07 3.58 6.67
CA ARG A 79 7.72 3.52 6.11
C ARG A 79 6.87 2.61 6.99
N ASN A 80 5.59 2.52 6.65
CA ASN A 80 4.60 1.76 7.40
C ASN A 80 4.32 2.33 8.80
N PHE A 81 4.04 3.64 8.86
CA PHE A 81 3.69 4.32 10.11
C PHE A 81 2.45 3.75 10.84
N ARG A 82 1.68 2.86 10.19
CA ARG A 82 0.63 2.07 10.85
C ARG A 82 1.19 1.24 12.01
N ASP A 83 2.45 0.84 11.94
CA ASP A 83 3.11 0.07 13.00
C ASP A 83 3.20 0.86 14.32
N PHE A 84 3.10 2.20 14.26
CA PHE A 84 3.03 3.03 15.47
C PHE A 84 1.74 2.85 16.26
N LEU A 85 0.66 2.31 15.65
CA LEU A 85 -0.57 2.00 16.40
C LEU A 85 -0.35 0.90 17.44
N ALA A 86 0.61 0.00 17.20
CA ALA A 86 1.01 -1.05 18.13
C ALA A 86 2.33 -0.69 18.84
N PHE A 87 2.73 0.60 18.83
CA PHE A 87 3.96 1.02 19.48
C PHE A 87 3.83 0.82 20.99
N PRO A 88 4.79 0.13 21.64
CA PRO A 88 4.70 -0.15 23.06
C PRO A 88 4.90 1.11 23.90
N ASN A 89 4.11 1.27 24.95
CA ASN A 89 4.37 2.28 25.98
C ASN A 89 5.54 1.84 26.88
N VAL A 90 6.71 2.43 26.64
CA VAL A 90 7.94 2.22 27.42
C VAL A 90 8.03 3.12 28.66
N GLY A 91 7.06 4.01 28.88
CA GLY A 91 7.09 5.04 29.91
C GLY A 91 6.05 4.80 31.02
N ARG A 92 5.42 5.89 31.46
CA ARG A 92 4.45 5.86 32.56
C ARG A 92 3.05 5.53 32.03
N ARG A 93 2.20 4.94 32.89
CA ARG A 93 0.83 4.50 32.54
C ARG A 93 -0.10 5.61 32.04
N TYR A 94 0.21 6.89 32.29
CA TYR A 94 -0.60 8.02 31.80
C TYR A 94 -0.31 8.40 30.34
N LEU A 95 0.70 7.78 29.71
CA LEU A 95 1.01 7.99 28.30
C LEU A 95 0.07 7.19 27.38
N GLU A 96 -0.81 6.37 27.96
CA GLU A 96 -1.85 5.63 27.26
C GLU A 96 -3.22 5.96 27.85
N ASN A 97 -4.25 5.87 27.01
CA ASN A 97 -5.63 6.01 27.45
C ASN A 97 -6.01 4.84 28.36
N ARG A 98 -6.72 5.14 29.44
CA ARG A 98 -7.26 4.11 30.33
C ARG A 98 -8.38 3.34 29.60
N PRO A 99 -8.37 2.00 29.63
CA PRO A 99 -9.45 1.23 29.04
C PRO A 99 -10.76 1.54 29.78
N LEU A 100 -11.80 1.85 29.01
CA LEU A 100 -13.15 2.05 29.54
C LEU A 100 -13.85 0.68 29.62
N ALA A 101 -14.53 0.42 30.73
CA ALA A 101 -15.29 -0.81 30.88
C ALA A 101 -16.44 -0.84 29.86
N THR A 102 -16.54 -1.92 29.09
CA THR A 102 -17.66 -2.15 28.18
C THR A 102 -18.96 -2.29 28.99
N ILE A 103 -19.96 -1.47 28.69
CA ILE A 103 -21.29 -1.57 29.31
C ILE A 103 -22.05 -2.69 28.60
N ARG A 104 -22.60 -3.64 29.36
CA ARG A 104 -23.50 -4.67 28.82
C ARG A 104 -24.93 -4.19 28.96
N SER A 105 -25.67 -4.10 27.85
CA SER A 105 -27.12 -4.00 27.88
C SER A 105 -27.69 -5.41 27.82
N HIS A 106 -28.57 -5.75 28.78
CA HIS A 106 -29.29 -7.03 28.79
C HIS A 106 -30.60 -6.99 27.99
N THR A 107 -30.85 -5.91 27.24
CA THR A 107 -32.09 -5.71 26.49
C THR A 107 -31.75 -5.54 25.02
N PHE A 108 -31.57 -6.66 24.31
CA PHE A 108 -31.94 -6.96 22.91
C PHE A 108 -31.66 -8.44 22.66
#